data_AF-A0A969EM59-F1
#
_entry.id   AF-A0A969EM59-F1
#
_cell.length_a   1.000
_cell.length_b   1.000
_cell.length_c   1.000
_cell.angle_alpha   90.00
_cell.angle_beta   90.00
_cell.angle_gamma   90.00
#
_symmetry.space_group_name_H-M   'P 1'
#
loop_
_entity.id
_entity.type
_entity.pdbx_description
1 polymer ?
#
loop_
_entity_poly.entity_id
_entity_poly.type
_entity_poly.pdbx_seq_one_letter_code
_entity_poly.pdbx_strand_id
1 'polypeptide(L)'
;MEILFNLINVYVIPFWAMMILAPHWEITRRTMKQIWPIVILAVVYAALLVSQLISPSGVPLDLSLNGISTLLGNPSGATIGWAHFLAFDLFVGRWAYLDSRERVLPP
;
A
#
# COMPACT_ATOMS: atom_id res chain seq x y z
N MET A 1 6.96 -9.92 11.83
CA MET A 1 6.32 -9.76 10.51
C MET A 1 4.80 -9.75 10.60
N GLU A 2 4.18 -10.76 11.22
CA GLU A 2 2.71 -10.83 11.41
C GLU A 2 2.04 -9.54 11.89
N ILE A 3 2.57 -8.92 12.96
CA ILE A 3 1.99 -7.67 13.49
C ILE A 3 2.01 -6.57 12.42
N LEU A 4 3.13 -6.39 11.71
CA LEU A 4 3.24 -5.36 10.69
C LEU A 4 2.33 -5.65 9.49
N PHE A 5 2.28 -6.90 9.05
CA PHE A 5 1.37 -7.36 7.99
C PHE A 5 -0.09 -7.06 8.35
N ASN A 6 -0.52 -7.38 9.57
CA ASN A 6 -1.88 -7.09 10.02
C ASN A 6 -2.14 -5.57 10.14
N LEU A 7 -1.17 -4.79 10.62
CA LEU A 7 -1.29 -3.34 10.72
C LEU A 7 -1.50 -2.67 9.36
N ILE A 8 -0.69 -3.01 8.34
CA ILE A 8 -0.85 -2.42 7.00
C ILE A 8 -2.18 -2.82 6.34
N ASN A 9 -2.68 -4.04 6.60
CA ASN A 9 -4.00 -4.46 6.13
C ASN A 9 -5.12 -3.69 6.83
N VAL A 10 -5.11 -3.60 8.16
CA VAL A 10 -6.13 -2.85 8.91
C VAL A 10 -6.10 -1.37 8.54
N TYR A 11 -4.93 -0.82 8.26
CA TYR A 11 -4.75 0.58 7.87
C TYR A 11 -5.48 0.94 6.56
N VAL A 12 -5.48 0.07 5.54
CA VAL A 12 -6.11 0.39 4.24
C VAL A 12 -7.64 0.32 4.27
N ILE A 13 -8.20 -0.55 5.13
CA ILE A 13 -9.64 -0.81 5.24
C ILE A 13 -10.48 0.47 5.40
N PRO A 14 -10.20 1.39 6.34
CA PRO A 14 -11.02 2.58 6.52
C PRO A 14 -11.04 3.48 5.27
N PHE A 15 -9.95 3.55 4.50
CA PHE A 15 -9.92 4.37 3.29
C PHE A 15 -10.77 3.77 2.18
N TRP A 16 -10.70 2.45 1.99
CA TRP A 16 -11.61 1.74 1.07
C TRP A 16 -13.06 1.86 1.51
N ALA A 17 -13.36 1.67 2.80
CA ALA A 17 -14.70 1.82 3.33
C ALA A 17 -15.25 3.24 3.11
N MET A 18 -14.44 4.28 3.33
CA MET A 18 -14.83 5.66 3.05
C MET A 18 -15.14 5.88 1.56
N MET A 19 -14.29 5.39 0.65
CA MET A 19 -14.47 5.55 -0.80
C MET A 19 -15.69 4.79 -1.33
N ILE A 20 -15.97 3.59 -0.81
CA ILE A 20 -17.06 2.73 -1.31
C ILE A 20 -18.40 3.09 -0.64
N LEU A 21 -18.44 3.17 0.69
CA LEU A 21 -19.69 3.31 1.44
C LEU A 21 -20.14 4.77 1.61
N ALA A 22 -19.18 5.70 1.63
CA ALA A 22 -19.45 7.12 1.85
C ALA A 22 -18.73 8.04 0.84
N PRO A 23 -18.87 7.81 -0.49
CA PRO A 23 -18.08 8.52 -1.51
C PRO A 23 -18.33 10.03 -1.55
N HIS A 24 -19.52 10.49 -1.15
CA HIS A 24 -19.94 11.90 -1.17
C HIS A 24 -19.71 12.63 0.16
N TRP A 25 -19.27 11.92 1.20
CA TRP A 25 -19.09 12.53 2.51
C TRP A 25 -17.92 13.51 2.49
N GLU A 26 -18.10 14.68 3.10
CA GLU A 26 -17.08 15.74 3.11
C GLU A 26 -15.75 15.26 3.72
N ILE A 27 -15.82 14.41 4.74
CA ILE A 27 -14.64 13.81 5.38
C ILE A 27 -13.91 12.88 4.40
N THR A 28 -14.63 12.00 3.68
CA THR A 28 -14.05 11.15 2.63
C THR A 28 -13.33 12.01 1.59
N ARG A 29 -14.01 13.03 1.05
CA ARG A 29 -13.43 13.92 0.03
C ARG A 29 -12.20 14.66 0.54
N ARG A 30 -12.26 15.22 1.75
CA ARG A 30 -11.14 15.95 2.37
C ARG A 30 -9.95 15.04 2.61
N THR A 31 -10.19 13.81 3.07
CA THR A 31 -9.14 12.83 3.35
C THR A 31 -8.50 12.33 2.06
N MET A 32 -9.30 11.94 1.06
CA MET A 32 -8.81 11.46 -0.23
C MET A 32 -8.15 12.55 -1.06
N LYS A 33 -8.43 13.84 -0.83
CA LYS A 33 -7.65 14.92 -1.45
C LYS A 33 -6.20 14.96 -0.96
N GLN A 34 -5.92 14.48 0.24
CA GLN A 34 -4.56 14.42 0.76
C GLN A 34 -3.81 13.20 0.23
N ILE A 35 -2.49 13.31 0.06
CA ILE A 35 -1.63 12.21 -0.36
C ILE A 35 -1.10 11.38 0.83
N TRP A 36 -1.23 11.89 2.07
CA TRP A 36 -0.68 11.25 3.27
C TRP A 36 -1.10 9.78 3.47
N PRO A 37 -2.34 9.33 3.12
CA PRO A 37 -2.71 7.93 3.33
C PRO A 37 -1.78 6.96 2.59
N ILE A 38 -1.37 7.36 1.38
CA ILE A 38 -0.46 6.61 0.50
C ILE A 38 0.98 6.77 0.96
N VAL A 39 1.39 7.99 1.33
CA VAL A 39 2.77 8.28 1.78
C VAL A 39 3.14 7.40 2.98
N ILE A 40 2.23 7.18 3.92
CA ILE A 40 2.50 6.30 5.08
C ILE A 40 2.84 4.87 4.61
N LEU A 41 2.05 4.29 3.70
CA LEU A 41 2.32 2.95 3.17
C LEU A 41 3.60 2.91 2.34
N ALA A 42 3.86 3.95 1.54
CA ALA A 42 5.07 4.06 0.75
C ALA A 42 6.33 4.14 1.64
N VAL A 43 6.26 4.87 2.76
CA VAL A 43 7.34 4.94 3.76
C VAL A 43 7.54 3.59 4.44
N VAL A 44 6.47 2.89 4.82
CA VAL A 44 6.57 1.53 5.39
C VAL A 44 7.23 0.58 4.40
N TYR A 45 6.78 0.57 3.14
CA TYR A 45 7.40 -0.22 2.07
C TYR A 45 8.88 0.11 1.90
N ALA A 46 9.23 1.40 1.78
CA ALA A 46 10.60 1.84 1.60
C ALA A 46 11.49 1.43 2.79
N ALA A 47 11.00 1.59 4.03
CA ALA A 47 11.72 1.20 5.23
C ALA A 47 11.99 -0.32 5.26
N LEU A 48 10.99 -1.14 4.91
CA LEU A 48 11.16 -2.60 4.85
C LEU A 48 12.13 -3.01 3.74
N LEU A 49 12.02 -2.40 2.56
CA LEU A 49 12.94 -2.65 1.45
C LEU A 49 14.38 -2.27 1.83
N VAL A 50 14.60 -1.09 2.41
CA VAL A 50 15.92 -0.65 2.88
C VAL A 50 16.45 -1.60 3.94
N SER A 51 15.62 -2.05 4.89
CA SER A 51 16.04 -3.01 5.92
C SER A 51 16.50 -4.34 5.33
N GLN A 52 15.89 -4.79 4.24
CA GLN A 52 16.30 -6.00 3.51
C GLN A 52 17.62 -5.79 2.78
N LEU A 53 17.84 -4.61 2.20
CA LEU A 53 19.07 -4.28 1.45
C LEU A 53 20.31 -4.15 2.35
N ILE A 54 20.14 -3.69 3.59
CA ILE A 54 21.25 -3.51 4.54
C ILE A 54 21.45 -4.71 5.47
N SER A 55 20.65 -5.77 5.32
CA SER A 55 20.67 -6.91 6.23
C SER A 55 21.97 -7.71 6.12
N PRO A 56 22.71 -7.94 7.23
CA PRO A 56 23.97 -8.69 7.21
C PRO A 56 23.84 -10.16 6.79
N SER A 57 22.62 -10.71 6.80
CA SER A 57 22.33 -12.10 6.42
C SER A 57 22.41 -12.36 4.91
N GLY A 58 22.75 -11.35 4.10
CA GLY A 58 23.44 -11.59 2.83
C GLY A 58 22.61 -12.22 1.71
N VAL A 59 21.29 -12.04 1.69
CA VAL A 59 20.51 -12.29 0.46
C VAL A 59 20.49 -10.99 -0.33
N PRO A 60 21.40 -10.78 -1.31
CA PRO A 60 21.31 -9.64 -2.21
C PRO A 60 19.96 -9.63 -2.91
N LEU A 61 19.44 -8.45 -3.20
CA LEU A 61 18.20 -8.28 -3.93
C LEU A 61 18.38 -8.83 -5.36
N ASP A 62 18.04 -10.10 -5.55
CA ASP A 62 18.06 -10.74 -6.86
C ASP A 62 16.73 -10.45 -7.58
N LEU A 63 16.82 -9.60 -8.61
CA LEU A 63 15.69 -9.21 -9.46
C LEU A 63 15.36 -10.27 -10.51
N SER A 64 16.09 -11.40 -10.54
CA SER A 64 15.71 -12.55 -11.35
C SER A 64 14.38 -13.12 -10.87
N LEU A 65 13.71 -13.85 -11.77
CA LEU A 65 12.45 -14.52 -11.45
C LEU A 65 12.61 -15.47 -10.23
N ASN A 66 13.75 -16.16 -10.14
CA ASN A 66 14.09 -17.03 -9.02
C ASN A 66 14.30 -16.24 -7.72
N GLY A 67 15.01 -15.11 -7.80
CA GLY A 67 15.25 -14.21 -6.66
C GLY A 67 13.96 -13.63 -6.10
N ILE A 68 13.10 -13.09 -6.97
CA ILE A 68 11.79 -12.56 -6.58
C ILE A 68 10.88 -13.66 -6.03
N SER A 69 10.86 -14.84 -6.64
CA SER A 69 10.10 -15.99 -6.11
C SER A 69 10.57 -16.40 -4.72
N THR A 70 11.87 -16.42 -4.49
CA THR A 70 12.45 -16.77 -3.18
C THR A 70 12.16 -15.70 -2.13
N LEU A 71 12.20 -14.42 -2.53
CA LEU A 71 11.84 -13.30 -1.67
C LEU A 71 10.36 -13.37 -1.25
N LEU A 72 9.45 -13.50 -2.22
CA LEU A 72 8.01 -13.60 -1.96
C LEU A 72 7.62 -14.90 -1.25
N GLY A 73 8.41 -15.97 -1.39
CA GLY A 73 8.20 -17.25 -0.71
C GLY A 73 8.51 -17.24 0.79
N ASN A 74 9.10 -16.16 1.32
CA ASN A 74 9.36 -16.01 2.74
C ASN A 74 8.46 -14.93 3.39
N PRO A 75 8.13 -15.03 4.69
CA PRO A 75 7.21 -14.09 5.34
C PRO A 75 7.66 -12.61 5.28
N SER A 76 8.99 -12.36 5.26
CA SER A 76 9.53 -11.01 5.23
C SER A 76 9.32 -10.34 3.87
N GLY A 77 9.76 -11.00 2.81
CA GLY A 77 9.61 -10.56 1.44
C GLY A 77 8.17 -10.56 0.95
N ALA A 78 7.34 -11.52 1.41
CA ALA A 78 5.90 -11.46 1.22
C ALA A 78 5.29 -10.18 1.82
N THR A 79 5.70 -9.81 3.04
CA THR A 79 5.23 -8.56 3.69
C THR A 79 5.72 -7.31 2.94
N ILE A 80 6.98 -7.30 2.48
CA ILE A 80 7.54 -6.21 1.66
C ILE A 80 6.73 -6.03 0.36
N GLY A 81 6.51 -7.13 -0.37
CA GLY A 81 5.73 -7.14 -1.60
C GLY A 81 4.28 -6.73 -1.36
N TRP A 82 3.67 -7.20 -0.28
CA TRP A 82 2.31 -6.82 0.08
C TRP A 82 2.19 -5.34 0.43
N ALA A 83 3.15 -4.77 1.16
CA ALA A 83 3.18 -3.33 1.44
C ALA A 83 3.29 -2.49 0.16
N HIS A 84 4.06 -2.96 -0.84
CA HIS A 84 4.13 -2.35 -2.16
C HIS A 84 2.76 -2.36 -2.86
N PHE A 85 2.08 -3.50 -2.89
CA PHE A 85 0.75 -3.62 -3.50
C PHE A 85 -0.27 -2.73 -2.78
N LEU A 86 -0.33 -2.74 -1.45
CA LEU A 86 -1.25 -1.87 -0.71
C LEU A 86 -1.01 -0.38 -0.97
N ALA A 87 0.25 0.04 -1.06
CA ALA A 87 0.59 1.43 -1.38
C ALA A 87 0.13 1.81 -2.80
N PHE A 88 0.38 0.94 -3.77
CA PHE A 88 -0.01 1.16 -5.17
C PHE A 88 -1.54 1.11 -5.35
N ASP A 89 -2.21 0.13 -4.75
CA ASP A 89 -3.66 -0.05 -4.84
C ASP A 89 -4.41 1.15 -4.23
N LEU A 90 -3.96 1.62 -3.06
CA LEU A 90 -4.57 2.81 -2.46
C LEU A 90 -4.30 4.07 -3.29
N PHE A 91 -3.13 4.16 -3.93
CA PHE A 91 -2.80 5.25 -4.86
C PHE A 91 -3.75 5.26 -6.06
N VAL A 92 -3.89 4.13 -6.74
CA VAL A 92 -4.76 3.99 -7.91
C VAL A 92 -6.22 4.16 -7.51
N GLY A 93 -6.65 3.55 -6.40
CA GLY A 93 -8.01 3.68 -5.88
C GLY A 93 -8.38 5.13 -5.54
N ARG A 94 -7.48 5.86 -4.88
CA ARG A 94 -7.64 7.31 -4.62
C ARG A 94 -7.73 8.10 -5.93
N TRP A 95 -6.86 7.82 -6.89
CA TRP A 95 -6.87 8.50 -8.19
C TRP A 95 -8.19 8.29 -8.92
N ALA A 96 -8.64 7.04 -9.04
CA ALA A 96 -9.92 6.69 -9.65
C ALA A 96 -11.11 7.33 -8.93
N TYR A 97 -11.09 7.32 -7.59
CA TYR A 97 -12.10 8.01 -6.79
C TYR A 97 -12.16 9.51 -7.11
N LEU A 98 -11.03 10.22 -7.10
CA LEU A 98 -10.98 11.65 -7.38
C LEU A 98 -11.41 11.99 -8.81
N ASP A 99 -10.92 11.25 -9.81
CA ASP A 99 -11.31 11.42 -11.22
C ASP A 99 -12.82 11.22 -11.40
N SER A 100 -13.42 10.23 -10.74
CA SER A 100 -14.88 10.02 -10.77
C SER A 100 -15.67 11.21 -10.21
N ARG A 101 -15.14 11.89 -9.19
CA ARG A 101 -15.79 13.05 -8.57
C ARG A 101 -15.64 14.30 -9.42
N GLU A 102 -14.53 14.46 -10.13
CA GLU A 102 -14.33 15.53 -11.11
C GLU A 102 -15.26 15.38 -12.32
N ARG A 103 -15.51 14.13 -12.74
CA ARG A 103 -16.43 13.81 -13.86
C ARG A 103 -17.90 13.72 -13.48
N VAL A 104 -18.25 13.96 -12.21
CA VAL A 104 -19.64 13.90 -11.69
C VAL A 104 -20.30 12.54 -12.00
N LEU A 105 -19.53 11.45 -11.91
CA LEU A 105 -20.08 10.12 -12.11
C LEU A 105 -20.97 9.72 -10.92
N PRO A 106 -22.05 8.95 -11.15
CA PRO A 106 -22.80 8.33 -10.05
C PRO A 106 -21.87 7.44 -9.20
N PRO A 107 -22.20 7.21 -7.92
CA PRO A 107 -21.42 6.36 -7.03
C PRO A 107 -21.38 4.90 -7.50
#